data_AF-A0A9K3EDN8-F1
#
_entry.id   AF-A0A9K3EDN8-F1
#
_cell.length_a   1.000
_cell.length_b   1.000
_cell.length_c   1.000
_cell.angle_alpha   90.00
_cell.angle_beta   90.00
_cell.angle_gamma   90.00
#
_symmetry.space_group_name_H-M   'P 1'
#
loop_
_entity.id
_entity.type
_entity.pdbx_description
1 polymer ?
#
loop_
_entity_poly.entity_id
_entity_poly.type
_entity_poly.pdbx_seq_one_letter_code
_entity_poly.pdbx_strand_id
1 'polypeptide(L)'
;METTVGRHRRVIMFPLPYHGHINPMFQLANLLYSEGFSITIFHTNFNKPKTSNYPHFTFRFILDNDPHDERYANLPLQGMRAFSRIILFNKCGADQLRHQLELELSVKDKPPVSCLITDASWHFTQSVADSLNC
;
A
#
# COMPACT_ATOMS: atom_id res chain seq x y z
N MET A 1 -12.03 -5.47 -31.12
CA MET A 1 -10.95 -4.45 -31.08
C MET A 1 -11.11 -3.72 -29.76
N GLU A 2 -10.41 -4.18 -28.72
CA GLU A 2 -10.39 -3.48 -27.43
C GLU A 2 -9.61 -2.18 -27.60
N THR A 3 -10.32 -1.07 -27.60
CA THR A 3 -9.72 0.25 -27.46
C THR A 3 -8.99 0.29 -26.12
N THR A 4 -7.66 0.35 -26.15
CA THR A 4 -6.84 0.64 -24.98
C THR A 4 -7.11 2.08 -24.57
N VAL A 5 -8.21 2.29 -23.83
CA VAL A 5 -8.42 3.53 -23.07
C VAL A 5 -7.24 3.64 -22.12
N GLY A 6 -6.33 4.58 -22.40
CA GLY A 6 -5.19 4.82 -21.53
C GLY A 6 -5.72 5.14 -20.13
N ARG A 7 -5.28 4.40 -19.12
CA ARG A 7 -5.69 4.67 -17.73
C ARG A 7 -5.24 6.08 -17.36
N HIS A 8 -6.18 6.98 -17.10
CA HIS A 8 -5.87 8.40 -16.92
C HIS A 8 -5.42 8.76 -15.50
N ARG A 9 -5.69 7.90 -14.53
CA ARG A 9 -5.46 8.15 -13.10
C ARG A 9 -4.97 6.91 -12.37
N ARG A 10 -4.23 7.13 -11.28
CA ARG A 10 -3.67 6.08 -10.42
C ARG A 10 -4.22 6.20 -9.01
N VAL A 11 -4.59 5.08 -8.41
CA VAL A 11 -4.93 4.99 -6.99
C VAL A 11 -3.83 4.21 -6.28
N ILE A 12 -3.35 4.75 -5.17
CA ILE A 12 -2.45 4.01 -4.27
C ILE A 12 -3.31 3.43 -3.15
N MET A 13 -3.15 2.14 -2.87
CA MET A 13 -3.86 1.46 -1.80
C MET A 13 -2.87 0.89 -0.79
N PHE A 14 -3.16 1.02 0.50
CA PHE A 14 -2.31 0.53 1.57
C PHE A 14 -3.11 -0.30 2.59
N PRO A 15 -3.35 -1.59 2.30
CA PRO A 15 -4.01 -2.50 3.22
C PRO A 15 -3.18 -2.84 4.46
N LEU A 16 -3.87 -3.26 5.50
CA LEU A 16 -3.30 -3.99 6.63
C LEU A 16 -2.92 -5.43 6.19
N PRO A 17 -1.79 -5.98 6.69
CA PRO A 17 -1.27 -7.28 6.26
C PRO A 17 -1.92 -8.47 6.98
N TYR A 18 -3.26 -8.49 7.01
CA TYR A 18 -4.05 -9.58 7.58
C TYR A 18 -5.18 -9.94 6.62
N HIS A 19 -5.51 -11.22 6.48
CA HIS A 19 -6.46 -11.72 5.47
C HIS A 19 -7.81 -10.99 5.49
N GLY A 20 -8.33 -10.64 6.68
CA GLY A 20 -9.58 -9.90 6.83
C GLY A 20 -9.57 -8.48 6.25
N HIS A 21 -8.37 -7.92 6.00
CA HIS A 21 -8.17 -6.59 5.42
C HIS A 21 -7.65 -6.67 3.98
N ILE A 22 -6.73 -7.60 3.68
CA ILE A 22 -6.21 -7.83 2.33
C ILE A 22 -7.36 -8.13 1.36
N ASN A 23 -8.24 -9.07 1.71
CA ASN A 23 -9.32 -9.49 0.80
C ASN A 23 -10.25 -8.34 0.36
N PRO A 24 -10.87 -7.57 1.26
CA PRO A 24 -11.75 -6.48 0.85
C PRO A 24 -11.00 -5.36 0.11
N MET A 25 -9.76 -5.04 0.52
CA MET A 25 -8.96 -4.02 -0.16
C MET A 25 -8.60 -4.44 -1.60
N PHE A 26 -8.35 -5.73 -1.83
CA PHE A 26 -8.09 -6.25 -3.18
C PHE A 26 -9.36 -6.38 -4.02
N GLN A 27 -10.51 -6.65 -3.41
CA GLN A 27 -11.80 -6.57 -4.10
C GLN A 27 -12.07 -5.14 -4.57
N LEU A 28 -11.88 -4.15 -3.69
CA LEU A 28 -11.98 -2.74 -4.04
C LEU A 28 -10.97 -2.34 -5.14
N ALA A 29 -9.73 -2.80 -5.05
CA ALA A 29 -8.70 -2.56 -6.06
C ALA A 29 -9.13 -3.05 -7.46
N ASN A 30 -9.75 -4.24 -7.53
CA ASN A 30 -10.24 -4.80 -8.79
C ASN A 30 -11.41 -3.99 -9.35
N LEU A 31 -12.33 -3.53 -8.51
CA LEU A 31 -13.43 -2.65 -8.92
C LEU A 31 -12.92 -1.32 -9.48
N LEU A 32 -11.97 -0.68 -8.78
CA LEU A 32 -11.34 0.55 -9.28
C LEU A 32 -10.59 0.31 -10.60
N TYR A 33 -9.93 -0.84 -10.73
CA TYR A 33 -9.24 -1.20 -11.95
C TYR A 33 -10.20 -1.40 -13.14
N SER A 34 -11.38 -2.00 -12.92
CA SER A 34 -12.40 -2.14 -13.97
C SER A 34 -13.00 -0.79 -14.38
N GLU A 35 -13.02 0.19 -13.49
CA GLU A 35 -13.43 1.58 -13.78
C GLU A 35 -12.31 2.42 -14.46
N GLY A 36 -11.20 1.79 -14.85
CA GLY A 36 -10.14 2.45 -15.63
C GLY A 36 -9.05 3.12 -14.80
N PHE A 37 -8.99 2.90 -13.48
CA PHE A 37 -7.85 3.32 -12.67
C PHE A 37 -6.67 2.36 -12.82
N SER A 38 -5.46 2.91 -12.77
CA SER A 38 -4.25 2.12 -12.53
C SER A 38 -4.06 1.96 -11.03
N ILE A 39 -3.62 0.79 -10.57
CA ILE A 39 -3.53 0.49 -9.13
C ILE A 39 -2.08 0.25 -8.73
N THR A 40 -1.66 0.93 -7.67
CA THR A 40 -0.44 0.63 -6.95
C THR A 40 -0.81 0.16 -5.54
N ILE A 41 -0.38 -1.04 -5.16
CA ILE A 41 -0.54 -1.58 -3.81
C ILE A 41 0.76 -1.35 -3.03
N PHE A 42 0.68 -0.56 -1.97
CA PHE A 42 1.69 -0.58 -0.91
C PHE A 42 1.36 -1.73 0.03
N HIS A 43 2.35 -2.53 0.39
CA HIS A 43 2.16 -3.64 1.32
C HIS A 43 3.42 -3.87 2.14
N THR A 44 3.31 -4.44 3.33
CA THR A 44 4.48 -4.97 4.04
C THR A 44 4.97 -6.26 3.38
N ASN A 45 6.19 -6.69 3.62
CA ASN A 45 6.66 -8.03 3.29
C ASN A 45 5.96 -9.09 4.16
N PHE A 46 5.67 -8.75 5.42
CA PHE A 46 4.84 -9.56 6.29
C PHE A 46 3.48 -9.84 5.64
N ASN A 47 3.10 -11.12 5.56
CA ASN A 47 1.87 -11.61 4.94
C ASN A 47 1.60 -11.09 3.52
N LYS A 48 2.65 -10.82 2.73
CA LYS A 48 2.45 -10.35 1.35
C LYS A 48 1.63 -11.34 0.52
N PRO A 49 0.70 -10.85 -0.31
CA PRO A 49 -0.03 -11.70 -1.24
C PRO A 49 0.88 -12.22 -2.36
N LYS A 50 0.45 -13.28 -3.04
CA LYS A 50 1.09 -13.74 -4.28
C LYS A 50 0.83 -12.72 -5.38
N THR A 51 1.82 -11.87 -5.67
CA THR A 51 1.72 -10.79 -6.66
C THR A 51 1.44 -11.29 -8.07
N SER A 52 1.86 -12.52 -8.39
CA SER A 52 1.56 -13.20 -9.66
C SER A 52 0.06 -13.37 -9.93
N ASN A 53 -0.78 -13.33 -8.89
CA ASN A 53 -2.24 -13.41 -9.05
C ASN A 53 -2.85 -12.06 -9.47
N TYR A 54 -2.07 -10.98 -9.43
CA TYR A 54 -2.50 -9.62 -9.74
C TYR A 54 -1.51 -8.94 -10.71
N PRO A 55 -1.30 -9.52 -11.91
CA PRO A 55 -0.32 -8.99 -12.87
C PRO A 55 -0.66 -7.58 -13.36
N HIS A 56 -1.91 -7.16 -13.18
CA HIS A 56 -2.42 -5.84 -13.55
C HIS A 56 -2.20 -4.75 -12.49
N PHE A 57 -1.71 -5.11 -11.29
CA PHE A 57 -1.35 -4.17 -10.22
C PHE A 57 0.15 -3.97 -10.12
N THR A 58 0.57 -2.77 -9.74
CA THR A 58 1.96 -2.51 -9.33
C THR A 58 2.09 -2.71 -7.82
N PHE A 59 3.12 -3.43 -7.36
CA PHE A 59 3.37 -3.64 -5.93
C PHE A 59 4.61 -2.86 -5.47
N ARG A 60 4.49 -2.22 -4.30
CA ARG A 60 5.62 -1.65 -3.55
C ARG A 60 5.62 -2.22 -2.14
N PHE A 61 6.70 -2.91 -1.79
CA PHE A 61 6.89 -3.40 -0.44
C PHE A 61 7.56 -2.31 0.41
N ILE A 62 6.98 -2.00 1.58
CA ILE A 62 7.40 -0.90 2.45
C ILE A 62 7.35 -1.30 3.93
N LEU A 63 7.94 -0.47 4.79
CA LEU A 63 7.96 -0.56 6.26
C LEU A 63 8.85 -1.66 6.85
N ASP A 64 8.92 -2.84 6.26
CA ASP A 64 9.68 -4.00 6.78
C ASP A 64 10.59 -4.64 5.71
N ASN A 65 11.18 -3.79 4.86
CA ASN A 65 12.09 -4.23 3.79
C ASN A 65 13.44 -4.70 4.30
N ASP A 66 13.89 -4.16 5.44
CA ASP A 66 15.14 -4.56 6.07
C ASP A 66 14.88 -5.69 7.08
N PRO A 67 15.29 -6.93 6.79
CA PRO A 67 15.15 -8.05 7.72
C PRO A 67 16.05 -7.92 8.95
N HIS A 68 17.05 -7.02 8.93
CA HIS A 68 17.98 -6.78 10.03
C HIS A 68 17.56 -5.60 10.93
N ASP A 69 16.52 -4.85 10.59
CA ASP A 69 15.97 -3.84 11.49
C ASP A 69 15.34 -4.54 12.70
N GLU A 70 16.01 -4.44 13.85
CA GLU A 70 15.62 -5.11 15.09
C GLU A 70 14.21 -4.74 15.56
N ARG A 71 13.69 -3.58 15.11
CA ARG A 71 12.31 -3.15 15.39
C ARG A 71 11.29 -4.10 14.77
N TYR A 72 11.61 -4.74 13.65
CA TYR A 72 10.70 -5.60 12.90
C TYR A 72 11.04 -7.09 13.01
N ALA A 73 12.33 -7.43 13.09
CA ALA A 73 12.82 -8.81 13.13
C ALA A 73 12.25 -9.61 14.32
N ASN A 74 12.03 -8.93 15.45
CA ASN A 74 11.53 -9.55 16.68
C ASN A 74 10.00 -9.57 16.81
N LEU A 75 9.27 -9.07 15.79
CA LEU A 75 7.82 -8.99 15.87
C LEU A 75 7.18 -10.37 15.66
N PRO A 76 6.19 -10.74 16.50
CA PRO A 76 5.47 -12.00 16.35
C PRO A 76 4.87 -12.16 14.95
N LEU A 77 4.98 -13.37 14.40
CA LEU A 77 4.46 -13.69 13.07
C LEU A 77 3.00 -14.16 13.11
N GLN A 78 2.52 -14.65 14.25
CA GLN A 78 1.19 -15.24 14.38
C GLN A 78 0.52 -14.90 15.72
N GLY A 79 -0.79 -15.17 15.79
CA GLY A 79 -1.62 -14.93 16.97
C GLY A 79 -1.89 -13.44 17.22
N MET A 80 -2.54 -13.15 18.35
CA MET A 80 -2.94 -11.77 18.70
C MET A 80 -1.75 -10.81 18.78
N ARG A 81 -0.56 -11.30 19.12
CA ARG A 81 0.63 -10.44 19.20
C ARG A 81 1.14 -9.98 17.83
N ALA A 82 0.74 -10.63 16.73
CA ALA A 82 1.12 -10.17 15.39
C ALA A 82 0.53 -8.78 15.06
N PHE A 83 -0.52 -8.36 15.75
CA PHE A 83 -1.12 -7.02 15.64
C PHE A 83 -0.24 -5.90 16.23
N SER A 84 0.83 -6.21 16.96
CA SER A 84 1.78 -5.19 17.45
C SER A 84 2.47 -4.42 16.32
N ARG A 85 2.52 -5.00 15.12
CA ARG A 85 2.96 -4.33 13.87
C ARG A 85 2.15 -3.06 13.60
N ILE A 86 0.84 -3.08 13.85
CA ILE A 86 -0.04 -1.92 13.66
C ILE A 86 0.43 -0.77 14.55
N ILE A 87 0.66 -1.06 15.83
CA ILE A 87 1.09 -0.06 16.82
C ILE A 87 2.46 0.50 16.44
N LEU A 88 3.40 -0.38 16.08
CA LEU A 88 4.76 0.02 15.73
C LEU A 88 4.78 0.92 14.50
N PHE A 89 4.14 0.51 13.41
CA PHE A 89 4.18 1.27 12.17
C PHE A 89 3.40 2.58 12.25
N ASN A 90 2.33 2.65 13.05
CA ASN A 90 1.70 3.94 13.35
C ASN A 90 2.64 4.89 14.11
N LYS A 91 3.60 4.36 14.89
CA LYS A 91 4.57 5.16 15.65
C LYS A 91 5.76 5.63 14.80
N CYS A 92 6.26 4.81 13.87
CA CYS A 92 7.52 5.08 13.17
C CYS A 92 7.49 4.93 11.63
N GLY A 93 6.33 4.61 11.04
CA GLY A 93 6.21 4.35 9.60
C GLY A 93 6.11 5.60 8.72
N ALA A 94 5.92 6.78 9.32
CA ALA A 94 5.60 8.02 8.61
C ALA A 94 6.66 8.41 7.56
N ASP A 95 7.93 8.38 7.94
CA ASP A 95 9.02 8.83 7.05
C ASP A 95 9.21 7.88 5.86
N GLN A 96 9.10 6.56 6.09
CA GLN A 96 9.18 5.59 4.99
C GLN A 96 7.98 5.69 4.06
N LEU A 97 6.77 5.89 4.59
CA LEU A 97 5.57 6.10 3.76
C LEU A 97 5.70 7.39 2.94
N ARG A 98 6.12 8.50 3.56
CA ARG A 98 6.34 9.78 2.87
C ARG A 98 7.30 9.62 1.71
N HIS A 99 8.47 9.02 1.98
CA HIS A 99 9.47 8.78 0.96
C HIS A 99 8.92 7.96 -0.22
N GLN A 100 8.18 6.88 0.06
CA GLN A 100 7.61 6.06 -1.00
C GLN A 100 6.52 6.80 -1.81
N LEU A 101 5.71 7.65 -1.17
CA LEU A 101 4.71 8.48 -1.85
C LEU A 101 5.38 9.52 -2.75
N GLU A 102 6.40 10.22 -2.27
CA GLU A 102 7.19 11.17 -3.08
C GLU A 102 7.76 10.51 -4.35
N LEU A 103 8.26 9.28 -4.21
CA LEU A 103 8.73 8.49 -5.36
C LEU A 103 7.59 8.18 -6.34
N GLU A 104 6.40 7.81 -5.88
CA GLU A 104 5.26 7.51 -6.77
C GLU A 104 4.65 8.76 -7.43
N LEU A 105 4.70 9.91 -6.75
CA LEU A 105 4.23 11.21 -7.23
C LEU A 105 5.16 11.85 -8.26
N SER A 106 6.46 11.59 -8.16
CA SER A 106 7.49 12.16 -9.06
C SER A 106 7.63 11.43 -10.41
N VAL A 107 6.98 10.27 -10.59
CA VAL A 107 7.07 9.50 -11.84
C VAL A 107 6.28 10.17 -12.98
N LYS A 108 7.00 10.77 -13.94
CA LYS A 108 6.40 11.47 -15.09
C LYS A 108 5.71 10.57 -16.11
N ASP A 109 6.20 9.34 -16.28
CA ASP A 109 5.71 8.41 -17.32
C ASP A 109 4.50 7.57 -16.89
N LYS A 110 3.93 7.86 -15.71
CA LYS A 110 2.77 7.14 -15.17
C LYS A 110 1.58 8.08 -15.00
N PRO A 111 0.34 7.55 -15.03
CA PRO A 111 -0.86 8.36 -14.77
C PRO A 111 -0.78 9.04 -13.39
N PRO A 112 -1.22 10.30 -13.24
CA PRO A 112 -1.14 11.02 -11.98
C PRO A 112 -1.89 10.29 -10.86
N VAL A 113 -1.34 10.35 -9.65
CA VAL A 113 -1.99 9.81 -8.45
C VAL A 113 -3.21 10.68 -8.11
N SER A 114 -4.35 10.04 -7.89
CA SER A 114 -5.60 10.73 -7.56
C SER A 114 -5.88 10.75 -6.07
N CYS A 115 -5.52 9.68 -5.37
CA CYS A 115 -5.67 9.56 -3.92
C CYS A 115 -4.87 8.38 -3.36
N LEU A 116 -4.72 8.40 -2.04
CA LEU A 116 -4.30 7.27 -1.21
C LEU A 116 -5.50 6.69 -0.46
N ILE A 117 -5.74 5.38 -0.59
CA ILE A 117 -6.76 4.64 0.17
C ILE A 117 -6.06 3.74 1.19
N THR A 118 -6.34 3.90 2.47
CA THR A 118 -5.69 3.11 3.54
C THR A 118 -6.71 2.45 4.44
N ASP A 119 -6.32 1.32 5.04
CA ASP A 119 -7.08 0.75 6.15
C ASP A 119 -7.14 1.74 7.32
N ALA A 120 -8.30 1.85 7.98
CA ALA A 120 -8.54 2.84 9.03
C ALA A 120 -7.58 2.73 10.24
N SER A 121 -7.01 1.55 10.49
CA SER A 121 -6.03 1.37 11.56
C SER A 121 -4.65 1.96 11.23
N TRP A 122 -4.38 2.33 9.98
CA TRP A 122 -3.19 3.08 9.59
C TRP A 122 -3.35 4.58 9.82
N HIS A 123 -3.72 5.00 11.03
CA HIS A 123 -4.03 6.40 11.31
C HIS A 123 -2.85 7.37 11.06
N PHE A 124 -1.60 6.88 11.06
CA PHE A 124 -0.43 7.70 10.72
C PHE A 124 -0.41 8.18 9.26
N THR A 125 -1.16 7.53 8.35
CA THR A 125 -1.14 7.85 6.92
C THR A 125 -1.74 9.22 6.64
N GLN A 126 -2.70 9.67 7.46
CA GLN A 126 -3.40 10.93 7.27
C GLN A 126 -2.43 12.12 7.27
N SER A 127 -1.61 12.26 8.32
CA SER A 127 -0.67 13.38 8.42
C SER A 127 0.42 13.35 7.33
N VAL A 128 0.75 12.16 6.83
CA VAL A 128 1.67 12.00 5.71
C VAL A 128 1.00 12.45 4.40
N ALA A 129 -0.22 12.00 4.13
CA ALA A 129 -0.99 12.40 2.94
C ALA A 129 -1.21 13.92 2.89
N ASP A 130 -1.60 14.51 4.03
CA ASP A 130 -1.78 15.96 4.17
C ASP A 130 -0.49 16.72 3.85
N SER A 131 0.67 16.21 4.29
CA SER A 131 1.98 16.83 4.02
C SER A 131 2.39 16.84 2.54
N LEU A 132 1.75 15.99 1.72
CA LEU A 132 2.01 15.82 0.29
C LEU A 132 0.88 16.34 -0.59
N ASN A 133 -0.17 16.93 -0.02
CA ASN A 133 -1.41 17.33 -0.73
C ASN A 133 -2.03 16.17 -1.53
N CYS A 134 -2.07 14.97 -0.93
CA CYS A 134 -2.63 13.73 -1.52
C CYS A 134 -3.95 13.30 -0.87
#